data_AF-A0A9Q4PYR6-F1
#
_entry.id   AF-A0A9Q4PYR6-F1
#
_cell.length_a   1.000
_cell.length_b   1.000
_cell.length_c   1.000
_cell.angle_alpha   90.00
_cell.angle_beta   90.00
_cell.angle_gamma   90.00
#
_symmetry.space_group_name_H-M   'P 1'
#
loop_
_entity.id
_entity.type
_entity.pdbx_description
1 polymer ?
#
loop_
_entity_poly.entity_id
_entity_poly.type
_entity_poly.pdbx_seq_one_letter_code
_entity_poly.pdbx_strand_id
1 'polypeptide(L)' 'MTKSFRCDKIILSIIPVVLGSGVSLFKDVGREVKLELIKTSNYDKLVELHYKVSK' A
#
# COMPACT_ATOMS: atom_id res chain seq x y z
N MET A 1 1.90 -9.92 -22.25
CA MET A 1 2.77 -8.90 -21.62
C MET A 1 2.54 -8.94 -20.11
N THR A 2 3.46 -9.53 -19.35
CA THR A 2 3.40 -9.57 -17.88
C THR A 2 3.77 -8.18 -17.35
N LYS A 3 2.84 -7.52 -16.66
CA LYS A 3 3.05 -6.18 -16.10
C LYS A 3 3.92 -6.31 -14.85
N SER A 4 5.10 -5.69 -14.85
CA SER A 4 6.04 -5.78 -13.72
C SER A 4 5.79 -4.67 -12.70
N PHE A 5 5.64 -5.05 -11.42
CA PHE A 5 5.54 -4.11 -10.30
C PHE A 5 6.90 -3.45 -10.02
N ARG A 6 7.00 -2.14 -10.27
CA ARG A 6 8.21 -1.33 -10.13
C ARG A 6 7.96 -0.16 -9.18
N CYS A 7 8.14 -0.42 -7.89
CA CYS A 7 8.14 0.56 -6.82
C CYS A 7 9.21 0.16 -5.80
N ASP A 8 9.89 1.14 -5.22
CA ASP A 8 10.85 0.94 -4.12
C ASP A 8 10.26 1.30 -2.75
N LYS A 9 9.23 2.16 -2.74
CA LYS A 9 8.55 2.66 -1.54
C LYS A 9 7.04 2.75 -1.78
N ILE A 10 6.27 2.55 -0.73
CA ILE A 10 4.81 2.71 -0.72
C ILE A 10 4.43 3.53 0.52
N ILE A 11 3.67 4.61 0.35
CA ILE A 11 3.09 5.37 1.46
C ILE A 11 1.57 5.23 1.32
N LEU A 12 0.94 4.60 2.30
CA LEU A 12 -0.51 4.38 2.34
C LEU A 12 -1.13 5.30 3.39
N SER A 13 -1.95 6.26 2.97
CA SER A 13 -2.78 7.07 3.86
C SER A 13 -4.16 6.39 3.99
N ILE A 14 -4.45 5.84 5.16
CA ILE A 14 -5.63 5.03 5.44
C ILE A 14 -6.65 5.88 6.19
N ILE A 15 -7.86 5.96 5.63
CA ILE A 15 -9.05 6.50 6.30
C ILE A 15 -9.74 5.34 7.01
N PRO A 16 -10.10 5.45 8.31
CA PRO A 16 -10.69 4.36 9.09
C PRO A 16 -12.18 4.18 8.75
N VAL A 17 -12.48 3.76 7.52
CA VAL A 17 -13.84 3.54 7.01
C VAL A 17 -13.93 2.22 6.25
N VAL A 18 -15.04 1.51 6.42
CA VAL A 18 -15.37 0.32 5.63
C VAL A 18 -16.31 0.74 4.50
N LEU A 19 -15.84 0.68 3.25
CA LEU A 19 -16.57 1.21 2.09
C LEU A 19 -17.68 0.28 1.56
N GLY A 20 -17.64 -1.01 1.86
CA GLY A 20 -18.59 -2.03 1.36
C GLY A 20 -18.43 -2.38 -0.14
N SER A 21 -18.08 -1.42 -0.99
CA SER A 21 -17.67 -1.63 -2.39
C SER A 21 -16.74 -0.50 -2.86
N GLY A 22 -15.92 -0.73 -3.90
CA GLY A 22 -15.01 0.29 -4.40
C GLY A 22 -14.04 -0.20 -5.46
N VAL A 23 -13.15 0.71 -5.89
CA VAL A 23 -12.07 0.39 -6.82
C VAL A 23 -10.84 -0.07 -6.04
N SER A 24 -10.34 -1.27 -6.33
CA SER A 24 -9.12 -1.79 -5.69
C SER A 24 -7.90 -0.93 -6.03
N LEU A 25 -7.11 -0.56 -5.01
CA LEU A 25 -5.88 0.23 -5.16
C LEU A 25 -4.85 -0.49 -6.04
N PHE A 26 -4.70 -1.79 -5.84
CA PHE A 26 -3.88 -2.65 -6.68
C PHE A 26 -4.78 -3.66 -7.39
N LYS A 27 -4.54 -3.83 -8.69
CA LYS A 27 -5.06 -4.97 -9.45
C LYS A 27 -4.06 -6.13 -9.34
N ASP A 28 -4.10 -7.07 -10.28
CA ASP A 28 -3.07 -8.10 -10.37
C ASP A 28 -1.69 -7.47 -10.61
N VAL A 29 -0.79 -7.70 -9.65
CA VAL A 29 0.62 -7.26 -9.67
C VAL A 29 1.56 -8.35 -10.19
N GLY A 30 1.03 -9.53 -10.54
CA GLY A 30 1.73 -10.64 -11.18
C GLY A 30 2.70 -11.42 -10.28
N ARG A 31 2.85 -11.01 -9.01
CA ARG A 31 3.67 -11.69 -7.99
C ARG A 31 3.34 -11.18 -6.59
N GLU A 32 3.76 -11.93 -5.57
CA GLU A 32 3.83 -11.41 -4.20
C GLU A 32 4.89 -10.30 -4.11
N VAL A 33 4.57 -9.22 -3.39
CA VAL A 33 5.49 -8.11 -3.11
C VAL A 33 5.66 -8.01 -1.59
N LYS A 34 6.85 -8.36 -1.10
CA LYS A 34 7.19 -8.25 0.32
C LYS A 34 7.46 -6.80 0.69
N LEU A 35 6.91 -6.36 1.82
CA LEU A 35 7.02 -4.99 2.32
C LEU A 35 7.60 -4.98 3.73
N GLU A 36 8.47 -4.02 4.00
CA GLU A 36 9.01 -3.73 5.32
C GLU A 36 8.39 -2.43 5.83
N LEU A 37 7.71 -2.47 7.00
CA LEU A 37 7.13 -1.28 7.61
C LEU A 37 8.25 -0.42 8.21
N ILE A 38 8.43 0.78 7.67
CA ILE A 38 9.48 1.72 8.10
C ILE A 38 8.95 2.69 9.14
N LYS A 39 7.71 3.16 8.96
CA LYS A 39 7.10 4.16 9.84
C LYS A 39 5.59 4.07 9.81
N THR A 40 4.97 4.26 10.97
CA THR A 40 3.54 4.58 11.10
C THR A 40 3.42 6.00 11.64
N SER A 41 2.65 6.84 10.97
CA SER A 41 2.32 8.19 11.42
C SER A 41 0.82 8.28 11.63
N ASN A 42 0.39 8.68 12.82
CA ASN A 42 -1.02 8.90 13.11
C ASN A 42 -1.33 10.39 12.97
N TYR A 43 -2.35 10.70 12.18
CA TYR A 43 -2.92 12.03 12.03
C TYR A 43 -4.38 11.92 12.45
N ASP A 44 -4.97 12.97 13.04
CA ASP A 44 -6.28 12.94 13.72
C ASP A 44 -7.34 11.97 13.14
N LYS A 45 -7.49 11.93 11.81
CA LYS A 45 -8.50 11.11 11.13
C LYS A 45 -7.93 10.06 10.16
N LEU A 46 -6.61 9.94 10.05
CA LEU A 46 -5.97 9.05 9.08
C LEU A 46 -4.63 8.51 9.59
N VAL A 47 -4.27 7.32 9.13
CA VAL A 47 -2.99 6.68 9.47
C VAL A 47 -2.16 6.57 8.22
N GLU A 48 -0.93 7.06 8.26
CA GLU A 48 0.05 6.85 7.19
C GLU A 48 0.97 5.68 7.53
N LEU A 49 1.05 4.71 6.63
CA LEU A 49 1.99 3.61 6.68
C LEU A 49 3.03 3.78 5.59
N HIS A 50 4.29 3.91 6.00
CA HIS A 50 5.42 4.03 5.08
C HIS A 50 6.12 2.68 5.00
N TYR A 51 6.09 2.08 3.82
CA TYR A 51 6.74 0.83 3.50
C TYR A 51 7.90 1.02 2.53
N LYS A 52 8.90 0.17 2.69
CA LYS A 52 9.91 -0.10 1.68
C LYS A 52 9.60 -1.45 1.03
N VAL A 53 9.77 -1.54 -0.27
CA VAL A 53 9.66 -2.82 -0.98
C VAL A 53 10.91 -3.64 -0.68
N SER A 54 10.73 -4.83 -0.11
CA SER A 54 11.81 -5.77 0.15
C SER A 54 12.34 -6.31 -1.17
N LYS A 55 13.66 -6.52 -1.24
CA LYS A 55 14.31 -7.14 -2.39
C LYS A 55 14.06 -8.64 -2.44
#